data_AF-A0A2V6PRZ5-F1
#
_entry.id   AF-A0A2V6PRZ5-F1
#
_cell.length_a   1.000
_cell.length_b   1.000
_cell.length_c   1.000
_cell.angle_alpha   90.00
_cell.angle_beta   90.00
_cell.angle_gamma   90.00
#
_symmetry.space_group_name_H-M   'P 1'
#
loop_
_entity.id
_entity.type
_entity.pdbx_description
1 polymer ?
#
loop_
_entity_poly.entity_id
_entity_poly.type
_entity_poly.pdbx_seq_one_letter_code
_entity_poly.pdbx_strand_id
1 'polypeptide(L)'
;MQIKKNLKLGFTLVEIMIVVAIIGLLAAIAIPNFVKARTTAQMNACITNLRQIDSAKQQWALETRQATNASPDLTAISPYLGRAGNAATNDATLVCPAGGNTATFTSSYTIKSVSEPPACLILPASHQLQ
;
A
#
# COMPACT_ATOMS: atom_id res chain seq x y z
N MET A 1 -62.85 -23.00 -15.29
CA MET A 1 -61.40 -22.90 -15.00
C MET A 1 -61.06 -21.43 -14.84
N GLN A 2 -60.90 -20.95 -13.60
CA GLN A 2 -60.64 -19.52 -13.33
C GLN A 2 -59.14 -19.25 -13.24
N ILE A 3 -58.62 -18.44 -14.17
CA ILE A 3 -57.20 -18.08 -14.24
C ILE A 3 -56.97 -16.93 -13.25
N LYS A 4 -56.26 -17.19 -12.14
CA LYS A 4 -55.80 -16.14 -11.22
C LYS A 4 -54.72 -15.30 -11.92
N LYS A 5 -55.04 -14.05 -12.26
CA LYS A 5 -54.06 -13.07 -12.74
C LYS A 5 -53.15 -12.69 -11.58
N ASN A 6 -51.92 -13.22 -11.55
CA ASN A 6 -50.87 -12.69 -10.69
C ASN A 6 -50.51 -11.29 -11.21
N LEU A 7 -50.91 -10.25 -10.47
CA LEU A 7 -50.46 -8.88 -10.71
C LEU A 7 -48.96 -8.82 -10.41
N LYS A 8 -48.14 -8.98 -11.45
CA LYS A 8 -46.71 -8.69 -11.33
C LYS A 8 -46.56 -7.17 -11.16
N LEU A 9 -46.23 -6.75 -9.94
CA LEU A 9 -45.78 -5.39 -9.64
C LEU A 9 -44.42 -5.19 -10.34
N GLY A 10 -44.42 -4.44 -11.44
CA GLY A 10 -43.20 -4.05 -12.15
C GLY A 10 -42.61 -2.77 -11.58
N PHE A 11 -41.28 -2.65 -11.61
CA PHE A 11 -40.57 -1.42 -11.28
C PHE A 11 -41.00 -0.29 -12.23
N THR A 12 -41.30 0.89 -11.68
CA THR A 12 -41.62 2.05 -12.51
C THR A 12 -40.35 2.70 -13.05
N LEU A 13 -40.41 3.28 -14.25
CA LEU A 13 -39.28 4.04 -14.82
C LEU A 13 -38.90 5.21 -13.90
N VAL A 14 -39.90 5.82 -13.27
CA VAL A 14 -39.73 6.94 -12.33
C VAL A 14 -38.98 6.52 -11.06
N GLU A 15 -39.28 5.34 -10.49
CA GLU A 15 -38.50 4.80 -9.35
C GLU A 15 -37.02 4.66 -9.68
N ILE A 16 -36.71 4.10 -10.85
CA ILE A 16 -35.32 3.92 -11.26
C ILE A 16 -34.63 5.27 -11.46
N MET A 17 -35.31 6.28 -12.02
CA MET A 17 -34.72 7.61 -12.20
C MET A 17 -34.34 8.30 -10.89
N ILE A 18 -35.21 8.24 -9.88
CA ILE A 18 -34.94 8.85 -8.57
C ILE A 18 -33.78 8.13 -7.87
N VAL A 19 -33.73 6.80 -7.96
CA VAL A 19 -32.67 6.01 -7.34
C VAL A 19 -31.30 6.35 -7.93
N VAL A 20 -31.17 6.40 -9.26
CA VAL A 20 -29.87 6.75 -9.88
C VAL A 20 -29.48 8.21 -9.62
N ALA A 21 -30.45 9.12 -9.49
CA ALA A 21 -30.17 10.51 -9.14
C ALA A 21 -29.57 10.63 -7.72
N ILE A 22 -30.13 9.92 -6.73
CA ILE A 22 -29.61 9.93 -5.36
C ILE A 22 -28.24 9.25 -5.29
N ILE A 23 -28.06 8.10 -5.95
CA ILE A 23 -26.76 7.41 -6.02
C ILE A 23 -25.70 8.33 -6.67
N GLY A 24 -26.05 9.04 -7.74
CA GLY A 24 -25.17 10.00 -8.41
C GLY A 24 -24.71 11.13 -7.48
N LEU A 25 -25.64 11.71 -6.70
CA LEU A 25 -25.32 12.75 -5.73
C LEU A 25 -24.37 12.25 -4.64
N LEU A 26 -24.64 11.07 -4.07
CA LEU A 26 -23.79 10.47 -3.04
C LEU A 26 -22.40 10.12 -3.57
N ALA A 27 -22.33 9.54 -4.78
CA ALA A 27 -21.07 9.18 -5.43
C ALA A 27 -20.20 10.42 -5.71
N ALA A 28 -20.80 11.54 -6.13
CA ALA A 28 -20.07 12.78 -6.42
C ALA A 28 -19.29 13.31 -5.21
N ILE A 29 -19.82 13.15 -3.99
CA ILE A 29 -19.15 13.58 -2.75
C ILE A 29 -18.19 12.48 -2.24
N ALA A 30 -18.60 11.21 -2.32
CA ALA A 30 -17.86 10.09 -1.75
C ALA A 30 -16.56 9.77 -2.52
N ILE A 31 -16.60 9.76 -3.86
CA ILE A 31 -15.46 9.37 -4.70
C ILE A 31 -14.20 10.22 -4.45
N PRO A 32 -14.23 11.56 -4.51
CA PRO A 32 -13.01 12.36 -4.33
C PRO A 32 -12.42 12.21 -2.93
N ASN A 33 -13.27 12.08 -1.90
CA ASN A 33 -12.82 11.86 -0.54
C ASN A 33 -12.17 10.48 -0.37
N PHE A 34 -12.77 9.44 -0.96
CA PHE A 34 -12.23 8.09 -0.94
C PHE A 34 -10.88 7.99 -1.65
N VAL A 35 -10.71 8.66 -2.80
CA VAL A 35 -9.43 8.70 -3.52
C VAL A 35 -8.35 9.34 -2.66
N LYS A 36 -8.63 10.50 -2.04
CA LYS A 36 -7.69 11.16 -1.13
C LYS A 36 -7.31 10.27 0.05
N ALA A 37 -8.31 9.72 0.76
CA ALA A 37 -8.08 8.82 1.88
C ALA A 37 -7.22 7.61 1.50
N ARG A 38 -7.46 7.01 0.33
CA ARG A 38 -6.65 5.92 -0.20
C ARG A 38 -5.20 6.34 -0.44
N THR A 39 -4.96 7.49 -1.08
CA THR A 39 -3.58 7.97 -1.33
C THR A 39 -2.82 8.25 -0.04
N THR A 40 -3.47 8.86 0.97
CA THR A 40 -2.87 9.08 2.29
C THR A 40 -2.57 7.76 3.01
N ALA A 41 -3.48 6.78 2.94
CA ALA A 41 -3.24 5.46 3.52
C ALA A 41 -2.05 4.74 2.85
N GLN A 42 -1.93 4.82 1.52
CA GLN A 42 -0.79 4.26 0.78
C GLN A 42 0.53 4.92 1.19
N MET A 43 0.52 6.25 1.36
CA MET A 43 1.68 7.00 1.85
C MET A 43 2.09 6.57 3.25
N ASN A 44 1.15 6.53 4.19
CA ASN A 44 1.43 6.14 5.59
C ASN A 44 1.94 4.70 5.69
N ALA A 45 1.39 3.79 4.90
CA ALA A 45 1.86 2.40 4.82
C ALA A 45 3.29 2.34 4.27
N CYS A 46 3.60 3.09 3.20
CA CYS A 46 4.94 3.15 2.65
C CYS A 46 5.97 3.72 3.64
N ILE A 47 5.64 4.81 4.33
CA ILE A 47 6.51 5.39 5.38
C ILE A 47 6.73 4.39 6.51
N THR A 48 5.70 3.65 6.92
CA THR A 48 5.84 2.59 7.93
C THR A 48 6.79 1.49 7.47
N ASN A 49 6.69 1.06 6.21
CA ASN A 49 7.62 0.09 5.63
C ASN A 49 9.05 0.63 5.58
N LEU A 50 9.24 1.90 5.21
CA LEU A 50 10.56 2.55 5.25
C LEU A 50 11.14 2.57 6.67
N ARG A 51 10.33 2.82 7.70
CA ARG A 51 10.77 2.75 9.11
C ARG A 51 11.21 1.34 9.51
N GLN A 52 10.49 0.32 9.03
CA GLN A 52 10.86 -1.08 9.26
C GLN A 52 12.20 -1.41 8.60
N ILE A 53 12.41 -0.98 7.34
CA ILE A 53 13.67 -1.18 6.62
C ILE A 53 14.81 -0.44 7.32
N ASP A 54 14.59 0.80 7.74
CA ASP A 54 15.62 1.59 8.43
C ASP A 54 16.00 0.97 9.78
N SER A 55 15.01 0.52 10.55
CA SER A 55 15.24 -0.20 11.81
C SER A 55 16.01 -1.50 11.59
N ALA A 56 15.64 -2.28 10.56
CA ALA A 56 16.31 -3.53 10.20
C ALA A 56 17.78 -3.29 9.78
N LYS A 57 18.02 -2.25 8.98
CA LYS A 57 19.35 -1.80 8.57
C LYS A 57 20.20 -1.38 9.78
N GLN A 58 19.64 -0.61 10.72
CA GLN A 58 20.33 -0.20 11.93
C GLN A 58 20.67 -1.38 12.85
N GLN A 59 19.74 -2.32 13.03
CA GLN A 59 19.98 -3.54 13.81
C GLN A 59 21.09 -4.40 13.22
N TRP A 60 21.08 -4.61 11.90
CA TRP A 60 22.17 -5.30 11.20
C TRP A 60 23.52 -4.63 11.46
N ALA A 61 23.59 -3.31 11.34
CA ALA A 61 24.82 -2.56 11.52
C ALA A 61 25.37 -2.65 12.95
N LEU A 62 24.48 -2.63 13.94
CA LEU A 62 24.83 -2.78 15.35
C LEU A 62 25.38 -4.18 15.66
N GLU A 63 24.76 -5.23 15.14
CA GLU A 63 25.18 -6.61 15.39
C GLU A 63 26.50 -6.95 14.67
N THR A 64 26.64 -6.51 13.41
CA THR A 64 27.81 -6.81 12.59
C THR A 64 28.95 -5.80 12.75
N ARG A 65 28.80 -4.81 13.64
CA ARG A 65 29.77 -3.72 13.92
C ARG A 65 30.20 -2.98 12.65
N GLN A 66 29.24 -2.72 11.77
CA GLN A 66 29.51 -2.07 10.49
C GLN A 66 29.65 -0.56 10.64
N ALA A 67 30.45 0.05 9.77
CA ALA A 67 30.56 1.50 9.69
C ALA A 67 29.27 2.12 9.13
N THR A 68 29.04 3.40 9.42
CA THR A 68 27.84 4.15 8.98
C THR A 68 27.70 4.23 7.45
N ASN A 69 28.80 4.04 6.72
CA ASN A 69 28.83 4.07 5.26
C ASN A 69 28.61 2.69 4.62
N ALA A 70 28.51 1.62 5.43
CA ALA A 70 28.22 0.30 4.91
C ALA A 70 26.78 0.27 4.37
N SER A 71 26.60 -0.30 3.18
CA SER A 71 25.29 -0.52 2.58
C SER A 71 24.96 -2.00 2.65
N PRO A 72 23.94 -2.41 3.43
CA PRO A 72 23.53 -3.80 3.42
C PRO A 72 22.76 -4.13 2.16
N ASP A 73 22.90 -5.38 1.73
CA ASP A 73 22.01 -6.00 0.76
C ASP A 73 20.74 -6.54 1.45
N LEU A 74 19.70 -6.83 0.68
CA LEU A 74 18.42 -7.34 1.18
C LEU A 74 18.61 -8.66 1.96
N THR A 75 19.56 -9.49 1.52
CA THR A 75 19.94 -10.73 2.19
C THR A 75 20.41 -10.50 3.63
N ALA A 76 21.18 -9.44 3.85
CA ALA A 76 21.76 -9.07 5.14
C ALA A 76 20.71 -8.52 6.12
N ILE A 77 19.69 -7.82 5.63
CA ILE A 77 18.62 -7.27 6.47
C ILE A 77 17.40 -8.19 6.61
N SER A 78 17.28 -9.23 5.77
CA SER A 78 16.15 -10.17 5.78
C SER A 78 15.83 -10.78 7.16
N PRO A 79 16.82 -11.11 8.03
CA PRO A 79 16.51 -11.63 9.37
C PRO A 79 15.87 -10.59 10.30
N TYR A 80 16.15 -9.31 10.08
CA TYR A 80 15.70 -8.19 10.92
C TYR A 80 14.36 -7.59 10.45
N LEU A 81 13.92 -7.95 9.24
CA LEU A 81 12.59 -7.58 8.71
C LEU A 81 11.45 -8.42 9.31
N GLY A 82 11.75 -9.35 10.22
CA GLY A 82 10.77 -10.20 10.88
C GLY A 82 9.97 -11.02 9.88
N ARG A 83 8.64 -11.06 10.05
CA ARG A 83 7.73 -11.77 9.13
C ARG A 83 7.72 -11.22 7.71
N ALA A 84 8.23 -10.00 7.51
CA ALA A 84 8.24 -9.36 6.21
C ALA A 84 9.49 -9.72 5.38
N GLY A 85 10.56 -10.20 6.01
CA GLY A 85 11.73 -10.71 5.33
C GLY A 85 11.63 -12.22 5.10
N ASN A 86 12.04 -12.69 3.91
CA ASN A 86 12.17 -14.10 3.62
C ASN A 86 13.62 -14.42 3.24
N ALA A 87 14.38 -14.88 4.24
CA ALA A 87 15.78 -15.26 4.08
C ALA A 87 15.97 -16.46 3.11
N ALA A 88 14.93 -17.28 2.89
CA ALA A 88 15.02 -18.42 1.97
C ALA A 88 14.94 -18.00 0.49
N THR A 89 14.31 -16.87 0.19
CA THR A 89 14.12 -16.39 -1.19
C THR A 89 14.87 -15.09 -1.48
N ASN A 90 15.63 -14.55 -0.51
CA ASN A 90 16.25 -13.21 -0.60
C ASN A 90 15.25 -12.14 -1.04
N ASP A 91 14.00 -12.26 -0.57
CA ASP A 91 12.89 -11.40 -0.96
C ASP A 91 12.19 -10.89 0.29
N ALA A 92 11.52 -9.74 0.16
CA ALA A 92 10.73 -9.17 1.23
C ALA A 92 9.32 -8.88 0.73
N THR A 93 8.34 -9.21 1.55
CA THR A 93 6.91 -8.98 1.24
C THR A 93 6.52 -7.51 1.41
N LEU A 94 7.45 -6.67 1.89
CA LEU A 94 7.27 -5.22 1.93
C LEU A 94 7.23 -4.65 0.51
N VAL A 95 6.07 -4.12 0.13
CA VAL A 95 5.85 -3.47 -1.15
C VAL A 95 5.26 -2.09 -0.93
N CYS A 96 5.53 -1.16 -1.84
CA CYS A 96 4.89 0.16 -1.80
C CYS A 96 3.46 0.03 -2.35
N PRO A 97 2.41 0.32 -1.56
CA PRO A 97 1.03 0.12 -2.00
C PRO A 97 0.61 1.04 -3.16
N ALA A 98 1.41 2.06 -3.46
CA ALA A 98 1.23 2.93 -4.61
C ALA A 98 1.77 2.32 -5.93
N GLY A 99 2.66 1.32 -5.84
CA GLY A 99 3.23 0.63 -7.01
C GLY A 99 2.29 -0.41 -7.64
N GLY A 100 1.09 -0.61 -7.08
CA GLY A 100 0.12 -1.59 -7.57
C GLY A 100 0.42 -3.02 -7.13
N ASN A 101 -0.20 -3.98 -7.81
CA ASN A 101 -0.13 -5.42 -7.51
C ASN A 101 1.09 -6.13 -8.12
N THR A 102 1.85 -5.45 -8.97
CA THR A 102 3.10 -5.95 -9.56
C THR A 102 4.33 -5.43 -8.84
N ALA A 103 4.15 -4.57 -7.83
CA ALA A 103 5.24 -4.07 -7.00
C ALA A 103 5.86 -5.21 -6.20
N THR A 104 7.18 -5.23 -6.20
CA THR A 104 8.04 -6.13 -5.41
C THR A 104 8.95 -5.26 -4.54
N PHE A 105 9.71 -5.86 -3.62
CA PHE A 105 10.60 -5.09 -2.77
C PHE A 105 11.57 -4.22 -3.57
N THR A 106 12.25 -4.81 -4.56
CA THR A 106 13.27 -4.14 -5.39
C THR A 106 12.71 -2.99 -6.22
N SER A 107 11.46 -3.09 -6.68
CA SER A 107 10.80 -1.99 -7.40
C SER A 107 10.20 -0.94 -6.48
N SER A 108 10.01 -1.27 -5.20
CA SER A 108 9.38 -0.38 -4.21
C SER A 108 10.38 0.45 -3.42
N TYR A 109 11.50 -0.15 -3.02
CA TYR A 109 12.43 0.40 -2.04
C TYR A 109 13.89 0.22 -2.45
N THR A 110 14.72 1.21 -2.12
CA THR A 110 16.18 1.11 -2.20
C THR A 110 16.75 1.23 -0.80
N ILE A 111 17.59 0.26 -0.45
CA ILE A 111 18.39 0.28 0.76
C ILE A 111 19.63 1.10 0.46
N LYS A 112 19.89 2.12 1.27
CA LYS A 112 21.10 2.95 1.22
C LYS A 112 22.05 2.57 2.35
N SER A 113 23.12 3.34 2.50
CA SER A 113 24.03 3.20 3.63
C SER A 113 23.31 3.32 4.99
N VAL A 114 23.91 2.80 6.05
CA VAL A 114 23.36 2.90 7.42
C VAL A 114 23.05 4.36 7.79
N SER A 115 23.90 5.30 7.35
CA SER A 115 23.74 6.73 7.62
C SER A 115 22.61 7.41 6.84
N GLU A 116 22.12 6.81 5.75
CA GLU A 116 21.14 7.45 4.87
C GLU A 116 19.79 6.71 4.90
N PRO A 117 18.66 7.42 5.06
CA PRO A 117 17.37 6.77 5.13
C PRO A 117 17.06 5.99 3.83
N PRO A 118 16.40 4.82 3.93
CA PRO A 118 15.90 4.12 2.76
C PRO A 118 14.92 5.00 1.99
N ALA A 119 14.88 4.85 0.68
CA ALA A 119 14.00 5.65 -0.19
C ALA A 119 13.00 4.77 -0.94
N CYS A 120 11.81 5.32 -1.19
CA CYS A 120 10.83 4.71 -2.07
C CYS A 120 11.13 5.07 -3.53
N LEU A 121 11.14 4.09 -4.45
CA LEU A 121 11.33 4.35 -5.88
C LEU A 121 10.05 4.78 -6.60
N ILE A 122 8.88 4.39 -6.11
CA ILE A 122 7.60 4.69 -6.78
C ILE A 122 7.25 6.17 -6.67
N LEU A 123 7.30 6.73 -5.45
CA LEU A 123 7.09 8.16 -5.20
C LEU A 123 8.13 8.72 -4.23
N PRO A 124 9.35 9.02 -4.70
CA PRO A 124 10.46 9.43 -3.84
C PRO A 124 10.25 10.78 -3.15
N ALA A 125 9.42 11.66 -3.70
CA ALA A 125 9.18 12.99 -3.14
C ALA A 125 8.10 13.01 -2.03
N SER A 126 7.13 12.09 -2.08
CA SER A 126 6.01 12.06 -1.13
C SER A 126 6.17 10.99 -0.06
N HIS A 127 6.87 9.90 -0.35
CA HIS A 127 7.11 8.80 0.60
C HIS A 127 8.54 8.89 1.14
N GLN A 128 8.76 9.83 2.06
CA GLN A 128 10.05 10.02 2.73
C GLN A 128 9.92 9.82 4.23
N LEU A 129 10.97 9.30 4.85
CA LEU A 129 11.14 9.32 6.29
C LEU A 129 11.46 10.75 6.70
N GLN A 130 10.59 11.35 7.52
CA GLN A 130 10.85 12.62 8.19
C GLN A 130 11.78 12.43 9.38
#